data_AF-A0A929NTP2-F1
#
_entry.id   AF-A0A929NTP2-F1
#
_cell.length_a   1.000
_cell.length_b   1.000
_cell.length_c   1.000
_cell.angle_alpha   90.00
_cell.angle_beta   90.00
_cell.angle_gamma   90.00
#
_symmetry.space_group_name_H-M   'P 1'
#
loop_
_entity.id
_entity.type
_entity.pdbx_description
1 polymer ?
#
loop_
_entity_poly.entity_id
_entity_poly.type
_entity_poly.pdbx_seq_one_letter_code
_entity_poly.pdbx_strand_id
1 'polypeptide(L)'
;MAFILAALGTWRLSSRSSNPPDGIQVLLVTAVAIGVGSFLFHTVATAWARVLDIVPILFFQLAFLWLYGRQIIALKRSTMTVALTAYLAVSIAGRQFPEILNGSLIYAPTLLAILGLGIYHARHAAVARFGLLAAAAVLAAAVLFRSIDNAVCGTFPIGTHFLWHLSNGVVVYLAVRALVHHQPTQFR
;
A
#
# COMPACT_ATOMS: atom_id res chain seq x y z
N MET A 1 -2.57 -1.27 -14.74
CA MET A 1 -1.26 -0.93 -15.35
C MET A 1 -0.28 -0.29 -14.36
N ALA A 2 -0.70 0.69 -13.55
CA ALA A 2 0.18 1.34 -12.56
C ALA A 2 0.89 0.35 -11.59
N PHE A 3 0.19 -0.68 -11.12
CA PHE A 3 0.79 -1.71 -10.24
C PHE A 3 1.82 -2.61 -10.93
N ILE A 4 1.65 -2.88 -12.23
CA ILE A 4 2.64 -3.64 -13.01
C ILE A 4 3.89 -2.79 -13.17
N LEU A 5 3.74 -1.49 -13.46
CA LEU A 5 4.88 -0.55 -13.49
C LEU A 5 5.57 -0.45 -12.13
N ALA A 6 4.81 -0.43 -11.03
CA ALA A 6 5.35 -0.47 -9.67
C ALA A 6 6.13 -1.77 -9.40
N ALA A 7 5.61 -2.93 -9.83
CA ALA A 7 6.29 -4.21 -9.73
C ALA A 7 7.58 -4.24 -10.56
N LEU A 8 7.56 -3.75 -11.80
CA LEU A 8 8.76 -3.65 -12.65
C LEU A 8 9.80 -2.70 -12.04
N GLY A 9 9.37 -1.54 -11.55
CA GLY A 9 10.24 -0.59 -10.85
C GLY A 9 10.86 -1.21 -9.60
N THR A 10 10.08 -1.97 -8.83
CA THR A 10 10.55 -2.71 -7.66
C THR A 10 11.53 -3.81 -8.03
N TRP A 11 11.27 -4.56 -9.10
CA TRP A 11 12.15 -5.65 -9.54
C TRP A 11 13.50 -5.10 -10.00
N ARG A 12 13.50 -4.02 -10.78
CA ARG A 12 14.73 -3.31 -11.17
C ARG A 12 15.48 -2.74 -9.97
N LEU A 13 14.77 -2.33 -8.93
CA LEU A 13 15.38 -1.84 -7.70
C LEU A 13 16.05 -2.99 -6.93
N SER A 14 15.34 -4.11 -6.76
CA SER A 14 15.83 -5.27 -6.03
C SER A 14 17.00 -5.94 -6.75
N SER A 15 16.99 -6.00 -8.09
CA SER A 15 18.08 -6.62 -8.86
C SER A 15 19.38 -5.81 -8.85
N ARG A 16 19.30 -4.53 -8.49
CA ARG A 16 20.45 -3.64 -8.30
C ARG A 16 20.90 -3.55 -6.84
N SER A 17 20.15 -4.13 -5.91
CA SER A 17 20.55 -4.19 -4.50
C SER A 17 21.45 -5.39 -4.28
N SER A 18 22.60 -5.19 -3.62
CA SER A 18 23.51 -6.26 -3.24
C SER A 18 22.94 -7.15 -2.13
N ASN A 19 22.00 -6.64 -1.34
CA ASN A 19 21.34 -7.36 -0.26
C ASN A 19 19.87 -6.96 -0.18
N PRO A 20 19.01 -7.49 -1.08
CA PRO A 20 17.58 -7.18 -1.03
C PRO A 20 16.95 -7.73 0.26
N PRO A 21 15.94 -7.05 0.82
CA PRO A 21 15.23 -7.53 2.01
C PRO A 21 14.62 -8.92 1.81
N ASP A 22 14.72 -9.78 2.82
CA ASP A 22 14.08 -11.10 2.81
C ASP A 22 12.57 -10.94 2.56
N GLY A 23 11.98 -11.78 1.70
CA GLY A 23 10.56 -11.73 1.39
C GLY A 23 10.14 -10.64 0.38
N ILE A 24 11.07 -9.91 -0.22
CA ILE A 24 10.79 -8.94 -1.30
C ILE A 24 10.01 -9.55 -2.48
N GLN A 25 10.25 -10.84 -2.78
CA GLN A 25 9.55 -11.58 -3.82
C GLN A 25 8.04 -11.67 -3.56
N VAL A 26 7.63 -11.76 -2.29
CA VAL A 26 6.20 -11.77 -1.91
C VAL A 26 5.54 -10.45 -2.32
N LEU A 27 6.20 -9.32 -2.06
CA LEU A 27 5.72 -7.99 -2.45
C LEU A 27 5.66 -7.84 -3.97
N LEU A 28 6.66 -8.35 -4.70
CA LEU A 28 6.70 -8.34 -6.16
C LEU A 28 5.55 -9.15 -6.79
N VAL A 29 5.42 -10.41 -6.40
CA VAL A 29 4.37 -11.31 -6.91
C VAL A 29 3.00 -10.74 -6.60
N THR A 30 2.82 -10.19 -5.40
CA THR A 30 1.55 -9.60 -5.01
C THR A 30 1.27 -8.30 -5.76
N ALA A 31 2.27 -7.44 -6.00
CA ALA A 31 2.09 -6.25 -6.84
C ALA A 31 1.68 -6.59 -8.29
N VAL A 32 2.25 -7.65 -8.86
CA VAL A 32 1.81 -8.18 -10.16
C VAL A 32 0.37 -8.69 -10.08
N ALA A 33 0.03 -9.47 -9.03
CA ALA A 33 -1.32 -9.99 -8.83
C ALA A 33 -2.37 -8.88 -8.69
N ILE A 34 -2.06 -7.78 -7.98
CA ILE A 34 -2.91 -6.58 -7.94
C ILE A 34 -3.13 -6.01 -9.35
N GLY A 35 -2.05 -5.89 -10.14
CA GLY A 35 -2.13 -5.39 -11.51
C GLY A 35 -3.03 -6.23 -12.41
N VAL A 36 -2.93 -7.55 -12.31
CA VAL A 36 -3.75 -8.52 -13.08
C VAL A 36 -5.20 -8.51 -12.59
N GLY A 37 -5.43 -8.59 -11.28
CA GLY A 37 -6.77 -8.58 -10.69
C GLY A 37 -7.53 -7.29 -10.99
N SER A 38 -6.85 -6.15 -10.87
CA SER A 38 -7.41 -4.84 -11.22
C SER A 38 -7.80 -4.76 -12.69
N PHE A 39 -6.94 -5.24 -13.59
CA PHE A 39 -7.26 -5.28 -15.02
C PHE A 39 -8.47 -6.18 -15.31
N LEU A 40 -8.52 -7.38 -14.73
CA LEU A 40 -9.64 -8.31 -14.90
C LEU A 40 -10.94 -7.69 -14.40
N PHE A 41 -10.95 -7.12 -13.20
CA PHE A 41 -12.16 -6.53 -12.62
C PHE A 41 -12.71 -5.38 -13.46
N HIS A 42 -11.85 -4.50 -13.97
CA HIS A 42 -12.27 -3.40 -14.85
C HIS A 42 -12.62 -3.83 -16.28
N THR A 43 -12.34 -5.07 -16.65
CA THR A 43 -12.70 -5.63 -17.96
C THR A 43 -14.02 -6.40 -17.90
N VAL A 44 -14.22 -7.24 -16.89
CA VAL A 44 -15.38 -8.16 -16.82
C VAL A 44 -16.38 -7.86 -15.70
N ALA A 45 -16.03 -7.02 -14.73
CA ALA A 45 -16.90 -6.53 -13.65
C ALA A 45 -17.62 -7.62 -12.81
N THR A 46 -17.05 -8.82 -12.70
CA THR A 46 -17.64 -9.94 -11.95
C THR A 46 -17.17 -9.98 -10.49
N ALA A 47 -17.93 -10.69 -9.64
CA ALA A 47 -17.60 -10.87 -8.22
C ALA A 47 -16.23 -11.56 -8.01
N TRP A 48 -15.90 -12.58 -8.81
CA TRP A 48 -14.61 -13.26 -8.70
C TRP A 48 -13.46 -12.35 -9.12
N ALA A 49 -13.64 -11.52 -10.15
CA ALA A 49 -12.61 -10.58 -10.58
C ALA A 49 -12.38 -9.48 -9.53
N ARG A 50 -13.45 -9.03 -8.85
CA ARG A 50 -13.35 -8.12 -7.70
C ARG A 50 -12.51 -8.71 -6.57
N VAL A 51 -12.68 -10.00 -6.28
CA VAL A 51 -11.86 -10.69 -5.26
C VAL A 51 -10.38 -10.68 -5.65
N LEU A 52 -10.07 -10.94 -6.92
CA LEU A 52 -8.70 -10.87 -7.43
C LEU A 52 -8.11 -9.45 -7.44
N ASP A 53 -8.92 -8.40 -7.46
CA ASP A 53 -8.46 -7.01 -7.30
C ASP A 53 -8.16 -6.68 -5.82
N ILE A 54 -9.09 -7.02 -4.92
CA ILE A 54 -9.03 -6.55 -3.52
C ILE A 54 -8.15 -7.43 -2.62
N VAL A 55 -8.21 -8.76 -2.77
CA VAL A 55 -7.48 -9.67 -1.86
C VAL A 55 -5.96 -9.51 -1.98
N PRO A 56 -5.36 -9.42 -3.19
CA PRO A 56 -3.94 -9.14 -3.32
C PRO A 56 -3.53 -7.79 -2.71
N ILE A 57 -4.38 -6.75 -2.79
CA ILE A 57 -4.10 -5.46 -2.13
C ILE A 57 -3.98 -5.65 -0.62
N LEU A 58 -4.94 -6.33 0.00
CA LEU A 58 -4.91 -6.61 1.43
C LEU A 58 -3.67 -7.43 1.81
N PHE A 59 -3.38 -8.48 1.04
CA PHE A 59 -2.21 -9.33 1.29
C PHE A 59 -0.90 -8.54 1.17
N PHE A 60 -0.78 -7.65 0.18
CA PHE A 60 0.38 -6.76 0.03
C PHE A 60 0.55 -5.87 1.26
N GLN A 61 -0.53 -5.26 1.75
CA GLN A 61 -0.48 -4.41 2.95
C GLN A 61 0.02 -5.20 4.16
N LEU A 62 -0.56 -6.38 4.42
CA LEU A 62 -0.15 -7.22 5.55
C LEU A 62 1.30 -7.68 5.43
N ALA A 63 1.72 -8.12 4.23
CA ALA A 63 3.09 -8.53 3.98
C ALA A 63 4.07 -7.37 4.16
N PHE A 64 3.75 -6.19 3.62
CA PHE A 64 4.60 -5.01 3.78
C PHE A 64 4.74 -4.61 5.25
N LEU A 65 3.62 -4.49 5.98
CA LEU A 65 3.63 -4.17 7.41
C LEU A 65 4.43 -5.21 8.22
N TRP A 66 4.25 -6.50 7.92
CA TRP A 66 5.01 -7.58 8.52
C TRP A 66 6.52 -7.43 8.30
N LEU A 67 6.94 -7.32 7.03
CA LEU A 67 8.35 -7.23 6.66
C LEU A 67 8.98 -5.97 7.26
N TYR A 68 8.33 -4.82 7.15
CA TYR A 68 8.83 -3.58 7.71
C TYR A 68 8.96 -3.65 9.24
N GLY A 69 7.91 -4.11 9.93
CA GLY A 69 7.92 -4.23 11.40
C GLY A 69 8.96 -5.23 11.90
N ARG A 70 9.19 -6.33 11.18
CA ARG A 70 10.14 -7.39 11.54
C ARG A 70 11.59 -7.05 11.21
N GLN A 71 11.84 -6.41 10.08
CA GLN A 71 13.21 -6.22 9.57
C GLN A 71 13.76 -4.84 9.89
N ILE A 72 12.90 -3.81 9.94
CA ILE A 72 13.33 -2.44 10.18
C ILE A 72 13.13 -2.06 11.66
N ILE A 73 11.93 -2.29 12.21
CA ILE A 73 11.62 -1.97 13.62
C ILE A 73 12.07 -3.09 14.57
N ALA A 74 12.34 -4.29 14.05
CA ALA A 74 12.71 -5.48 14.82
C ALA A 74 11.67 -5.93 15.88
N LEU A 75 10.39 -5.64 15.67
CA LEU A 75 9.29 -6.03 16.58
C LEU A 75 9.13 -7.54 16.65
N LYS A 76 8.80 -8.13 17.80
CA LYS A 76 8.57 -9.58 17.96
C LYS A 76 7.41 -10.10 17.09
N ARG A 77 7.46 -11.39 16.71
CA ARG A 77 6.39 -12.03 15.90
C ARG A 77 5.01 -11.91 16.55
N SER A 78 4.91 -12.11 17.86
CA SER A 78 3.65 -11.97 18.60
C SER A 78 3.08 -10.54 18.53
N THR A 79 3.94 -9.52 18.71
CA THR A 79 3.55 -8.11 18.57
C THR A 79 3.04 -7.82 17.17
N MET A 80 3.71 -8.34 16.13
CA MET A 80 3.25 -8.18 14.75
C MET A 80 1.93 -8.90 14.50
N THR A 81 1.72 -10.10 15.01
CA THR A 81 0.44 -10.80 14.90
C THR A 81 -0.69 -9.98 15.53
N VAL A 82 -0.50 -9.48 16.76
CA VAL A 82 -1.51 -8.63 17.43
C VAL A 82 -1.78 -7.36 16.64
N ALA A 83 -0.73 -6.67 16.17
CA ALA A 83 -0.86 -5.45 15.39
C ALA A 83 -1.60 -5.66 14.07
N LEU A 84 -1.30 -6.74 13.33
CA LEU A 84 -1.98 -7.06 12.08
C LEU A 84 -3.43 -7.49 12.30
N THR A 85 -3.72 -8.23 13.37
CA THR A 85 -5.10 -8.56 13.75
C THR A 85 -5.90 -7.31 14.09
N ALA A 86 -5.32 -6.39 14.87
CA ALA A 86 -5.96 -5.10 15.16
C ALA A 86 -6.17 -4.27 13.89
N TYR A 87 -5.16 -4.20 13.02
CA TYR A 87 -5.25 -3.53 11.72
C TYR A 87 -6.42 -4.08 10.88
N LEU A 88 -6.56 -5.40 10.79
CA LEU A 88 -7.66 -6.05 10.09
C LEU A 88 -9.00 -5.75 10.72
N ALA A 89 -9.11 -5.86 12.05
CA ALA A 89 -10.34 -5.60 12.77
C ALA A 89 -10.84 -4.15 12.55
N VAL A 90 -9.94 -3.17 12.66
CA VAL A 90 -10.27 -1.76 12.41
C VAL A 90 -10.65 -1.52 10.94
N SER A 91 -9.93 -2.14 10.00
CA SER A 91 -10.25 -2.04 8.56
C SER A 91 -11.63 -2.62 8.23
N ILE A 92 -12.02 -3.72 8.89
CA ILE A 92 -13.36 -4.31 8.74
C ILE A 92 -14.41 -3.42 9.39
N ALA A 93 -14.17 -2.92 10.60
CA ALA A 93 -15.09 -2.02 11.31
C ALA A 93 -15.37 -0.74 10.51
N GLY A 94 -14.37 -0.20 9.80
CA GLY A 94 -14.56 0.96 8.92
C GLY A 94 -15.60 0.78 7.81
N ARG A 95 -15.96 -0.46 7.45
CA ARG A 95 -17.04 -0.75 6.48
C ARG A 95 -18.43 -0.43 7.01
N GLN A 96 -18.60 -0.28 8.31
CA GLN A 96 -19.89 0.02 8.95
C GLN A 96 -20.34 1.47 8.75
N PHE A 97 -19.44 2.34 8.26
CA PHE A 97 -19.70 3.77 8.07
C PHE A 97 -19.53 4.19 6.59
N PRO A 98 -20.35 3.64 5.66
CA PRO A 98 -20.22 3.90 4.23
C PRO A 98 -20.49 5.37 3.84
N GLU A 99 -21.18 6.13 4.68
CA GLU A 99 -21.45 7.55 4.48
C GLU A 99 -20.22 8.44 4.68
N ILE A 100 -19.25 7.99 5.48
CA ILE A 100 -18.06 8.79 5.81
C ILE A 100 -17.07 8.78 4.63
N LEU A 101 -16.68 9.97 4.18
CA LEU A 101 -15.79 10.18 3.04
C LEU A 101 -16.27 9.46 1.77
N ASN A 102 -17.60 9.41 1.55
CA ASN A 102 -18.23 8.73 0.43
C ASN A 102 -17.75 7.27 0.31
N GLY A 103 -17.76 6.53 1.42
CA GLY A 103 -17.37 5.11 1.48
C GLY A 103 -15.88 4.84 1.52
N SER A 104 -15.04 5.87 1.71
CA SER A 104 -13.58 5.75 1.69
C SER A 104 -12.93 5.68 3.07
N LEU A 105 -13.73 5.68 4.15
CA LEU A 105 -13.20 5.53 5.52
C LEU A 105 -12.41 4.22 5.72
N ILE A 106 -12.74 3.17 4.96
CA ILE A 106 -12.06 1.86 5.00
C ILE A 106 -10.53 1.97 4.77
N TYR A 107 -10.05 3.03 4.12
CA TYR A 107 -8.62 3.25 3.85
C TYR A 107 -7.89 3.98 4.97
N ALA A 108 -8.60 4.53 5.97
CA ALA A 108 -8.00 5.28 7.07
C ALA A 108 -6.98 4.45 7.87
N PRO A 109 -7.21 3.15 8.18
CA PRO A 109 -6.20 2.35 8.88
C PRO A 109 -4.90 2.20 8.08
N THR A 110 -5.00 2.00 6.76
CA THR A 110 -3.82 1.94 5.87
C THR A 110 -3.08 3.28 5.86
N LEU A 111 -3.81 4.41 5.77
CA LEU A 111 -3.23 5.74 5.79
C LEU A 111 -2.52 6.05 7.12
N LEU A 112 -3.15 5.72 8.25
CA LEU A 112 -2.56 5.89 9.57
C LEU A 112 -1.33 4.99 9.76
N ALA A 113 -1.39 3.75 9.30
CA ALA A 113 -0.27 2.82 9.38
C ALA A 113 0.93 3.34 8.58
N ILE A 114 0.75 3.71 7.31
CA ILE A 114 1.86 4.20 6.48
C ILE A 114 2.38 5.55 6.96
N LEU A 115 1.52 6.43 7.50
CA LEU A 115 1.94 7.69 8.12
C LEU A 115 2.79 7.43 9.37
N GLY A 116 2.35 6.56 10.27
CA GLY A 116 3.10 6.18 11.47
C GLY A 116 4.45 5.55 11.13
N LEU A 117 4.47 4.61 10.18
CA LEU A 117 5.71 4.04 9.67
C LEU A 117 6.60 5.08 8.99
N GLY A 118 6.01 6.05 8.29
CA GLY A 118 6.74 7.15 7.65
C GLY A 118 7.40 8.10 8.63
N ILE A 119 6.71 8.47 9.71
CA ILE A 119 7.31 9.26 10.80
C ILE A 119 8.46 8.49 11.44
N TYR A 120 8.26 7.19 11.71
CA TYR A 120 9.33 6.35 12.24
C TYR A 120 10.52 6.27 11.27
N HIS A 121 10.29 5.99 9.99
CA HIS A 121 11.33 5.87 8.97
C HIS A 121 12.12 7.18 8.82
N ALA A 122 11.44 8.33 8.79
CA ALA A 122 12.08 9.62 8.66
C ALA A 122 13.05 9.96 9.81
N ARG A 123 12.83 9.36 10.99
CA ARG A 123 13.67 9.55 12.17
C ARG A 123 14.84 8.57 12.25
N HIS A 124 14.74 7.40 11.62
CA HIS A 124 15.70 6.30 11.82
C HIS A 124 16.43 5.87 10.53
N ALA A 125 16.01 6.34 9.35
CA ALA A 125 16.65 6.02 8.08
C ALA A 125 17.49 7.19 7.57
N ALA A 126 18.73 6.89 7.15
CA ALA A 126 19.64 7.86 6.53
C ALA A 126 19.31 8.09 5.04
N VAL A 127 18.94 7.01 4.33
CA VAL A 127 18.60 7.03 2.90
C VAL A 127 17.10 6.86 2.72
N ALA A 128 16.53 7.53 1.71
CA ALA A 128 15.10 7.50 1.41
C ALA A 128 14.20 7.85 2.62
N ARG A 129 14.71 8.66 3.55
CA ARG A 129 14.08 8.99 4.85
C ARG A 129 12.61 9.40 4.75
N PHE A 130 12.24 10.16 3.72
CA PHE A 130 10.88 10.65 3.52
C PHE A 130 10.04 9.81 2.56
N GLY A 131 10.54 8.66 2.09
CA GLY A 131 9.87 7.82 1.10
C GLY A 131 8.49 7.35 1.56
N LEU A 132 8.37 6.92 2.81
CA LEU A 132 7.09 6.50 3.39
C LEU A 132 6.16 7.67 3.73
N LEU A 133 6.68 8.85 4.07
CA LEU A 133 5.86 10.05 4.22
C LEU A 133 5.30 10.52 2.88
N ALA A 134 6.11 10.46 1.81
CA ALA A 134 5.64 10.71 0.45
C ALA A 134 4.57 9.68 0.06
N ALA A 135 4.76 8.40 0.39
CA ALA A 135 3.76 7.37 0.16
C ALA A 135 2.46 7.64 0.93
N ALA A 136 2.53 8.12 2.17
CA ALA A 136 1.37 8.53 2.96
C ALA A 136 0.62 9.71 2.31
N ALA A 137 1.35 10.73 1.83
CA ALA A 137 0.75 11.87 1.13
C ALA A 137 0.07 11.46 -0.18
N VAL A 138 0.72 10.60 -0.97
CA VAL A 138 0.13 10.06 -2.21
C VAL A 138 -1.08 9.17 -1.91
N LEU A 139 -1.07 8.39 -0.82
CA LEU A 139 -2.23 7.62 -0.40
C LEU A 139 -3.39 8.52 0.04
N ALA A 140 -3.13 9.61 0.75
CA ALA A 140 -4.16 10.58 1.10
C ALA A 140 -4.80 11.20 -0.16
N ALA A 141 -3.99 11.58 -1.15
CA ALA A 141 -4.47 12.05 -2.45
C ALA A 141 -5.28 10.96 -3.18
N ALA A 142 -4.84 9.70 -3.12
CA ALA A 142 -5.60 8.58 -3.66
C ALA A 142 -6.99 8.52 -3.01
N VAL A 143 -7.05 8.48 -1.68
CA VAL A 143 -8.32 8.39 -0.92
C VAL A 143 -9.25 9.54 -1.30
N LEU A 144 -8.72 10.75 -1.48
CA LEU A 144 -9.49 11.89 -1.99
C LEU A 144 -10.07 11.61 -3.38
N PHE A 145 -9.27 11.13 -4.34
CA PHE A 145 -9.78 10.75 -5.66
C PHE A 145 -10.85 9.66 -5.58
N ARG A 146 -10.75 8.71 -4.65
CA ARG A 146 -11.77 7.67 -4.44
C ARG A 146 -13.06 8.24 -3.86
N SER A 147 -12.95 9.17 -2.90
CA SER A 147 -14.10 9.87 -2.33
C SER A 147 -14.83 10.74 -3.37
N ILE A 148 -14.08 11.45 -4.21
CA ILE A 148 -14.64 12.25 -5.31
C ILE A 148 -15.35 11.33 -6.30
N ASP A 149 -14.68 10.23 -6.71
CA ASP A 149 -15.20 9.24 -7.64
C ASP A 149 -16.58 8.72 -7.21
N ASN A 150 -16.72 8.35 -5.94
CA ASN A 150 -18.00 7.89 -5.39
C ASN A 150 -19.08 8.98 -5.35
N ALA A 151 -18.70 10.26 -5.18
CA ALA A 151 -19.67 11.37 -5.17
C ALA A 151 -20.15 11.75 -6.58
N VAL A 152 -19.29 11.66 -7.59
CA VAL A 152 -19.60 12.12 -8.96
C VAL A 152 -19.94 10.99 -9.93
N CYS A 153 -19.89 9.72 -9.49
CA CYS A 153 -20.09 8.54 -10.34
C CYS A 153 -21.39 8.59 -11.17
N GLY A 154 -22.46 9.16 -10.62
CA GLY A 154 -23.75 9.27 -11.32
C GLY A 154 -23.81 10.34 -12.42
N THR A 155 -22.87 11.29 -12.45
CA THR A 155 -22.92 12.48 -13.32
C THR A 155 -21.66 12.68 -14.17
N PHE A 156 -20.54 12.09 -13.79
CA PHE A 156 -19.27 12.15 -14.53
C PHE A 156 -18.75 10.72 -14.80
N PRO A 157 -19.13 10.11 -15.95
CA PRO A 157 -18.89 8.68 -16.22
C PRO A 157 -17.43 8.25 -16.27
N ILE A 158 -16.50 9.18 -16.58
CA ILE A 158 -15.06 8.90 -16.56
C ILE A 158 -14.55 8.76 -15.12
N GLY A 159 -15.17 9.49 -14.17
CA GLY A 159 -14.81 9.46 -12.75
C GLY A 159 -13.37 9.88 -12.45
N THR A 160 -12.92 9.56 -11.25
CA THR A 160 -11.53 9.77 -10.79
C THR A 160 -10.87 8.46 -10.34
N HIS A 161 -11.54 7.32 -10.54
CA HIS A 161 -11.06 5.99 -10.16
C HIS A 161 -9.69 5.63 -10.75
N PHE A 162 -9.40 6.05 -11.97
CA PHE A 162 -8.10 5.77 -12.59
C PHE A 162 -6.95 6.49 -11.85
N LEU A 163 -7.20 7.69 -11.29
CA LEU A 163 -6.23 8.42 -10.47
C LEU A 163 -5.98 7.72 -9.14
N TRP A 164 -7.00 7.07 -8.57
CA TRP A 164 -6.85 6.19 -7.41
C TRP A 164 -5.86 5.06 -7.72
N HIS A 165 -6.02 4.35 -8.84
CA HIS A 165 -5.11 3.26 -9.21
C HIS A 165 -3.69 3.75 -9.52
N LEU A 166 -3.55 4.88 -10.22
CA LEU A 166 -2.24 5.44 -10.52
C LEU A 166 -1.49 5.82 -9.24
N SER A 167 -2.17 6.53 -8.34
CA SER A 167 -1.62 6.94 -7.06
C SER A 167 -1.24 5.73 -6.20
N ASN A 168 -2.09 4.70 -6.12
CA ASN A 168 -1.76 3.48 -5.37
C ASN A 168 -0.58 2.71 -5.97
N GLY A 169 -0.39 2.71 -7.29
CA GLY A 169 0.82 2.16 -7.91
C GLY A 169 2.08 2.89 -7.43
N VAL A 170 2.02 4.22 -7.34
CA VAL A 170 3.12 5.03 -6.77
C VAL A 170 3.34 4.72 -5.29
N VAL A 171 2.28 4.58 -4.49
CA VAL A 171 2.37 4.20 -3.05
C VAL A 171 3.10 2.87 -2.91
N VAL A 172 2.71 1.84 -3.67
CA VAL A 172 3.37 0.52 -3.67
C VAL A 172 4.85 0.66 -3.98
N TYR A 173 5.20 1.38 -5.06
CA TYR A 173 6.61 1.59 -5.43
C TYR A 173 7.40 2.31 -4.32
N LEU A 174 6.86 3.40 -3.78
CA LEU A 174 7.53 4.17 -2.73
C LEU A 174 7.71 3.37 -1.43
N ALA A 175 6.70 2.59 -1.06
CA ALA A 175 6.75 1.73 0.12
C ALA A 175 7.86 0.69 -0.01
N VAL A 176 7.90 -0.05 -1.12
CA VAL A 176 8.95 -1.05 -1.33
C VAL A 176 10.32 -0.41 -1.48
N ARG A 177 10.41 0.75 -2.15
CA ARG A 177 11.66 1.49 -2.27
C ARG A 177 12.25 1.87 -0.91
N ALA A 178 11.42 2.31 0.03
CA ALA A 178 11.85 2.62 1.39
C ALA A 178 12.35 1.39 2.15
N LEU A 179 11.73 0.22 1.92
CA LEU A 179 12.19 -1.05 2.51
C LEU A 179 13.53 -1.49 1.92
N VAL A 180 13.69 -1.46 0.59
CA VAL A 180 14.91 -1.90 -0.11
C VAL A 180 16.12 -1.00 0.18
N HIS A 181 15.91 0.31 0.30
CA HIS A 181 16.99 1.26 0.56
C HIS A 181 17.13 1.66 2.03
N HIS A 182 16.48 0.94 2.95
CA HIS A 182 16.61 1.27 4.35
C HIS A 182 18.09 1.13 4.78
N GLN A 183 18.63 2.21 5.30
CA GLN A 183 19.92 2.26 5.95
C GLN A 183 19.73 2.98 7.29
N PRO A 184 20.08 2.35 8.43
CA PRO A 184 19.92 2.97 9.73
C PRO A 184 20.80 4.23 9.82
N THR A 185 20.31 5.26 10.49
CA THR A 185 21.12 6.43 10.85
C THR A 185 22.29 5.98 11.74
N GLN A 186 23.52 6.12 11.24
CA GLN A 186 24.70 5.95 12.10
C GLN A 186 24.78 7.15 13.04
N PHE A 187 24.53 6.92 14.33
CA PHE A 187 24.90 7.89 15.36
C PHE A 187 26.43 7.86 15.44
N ARG A 188 27.09 8.94 14.98
CA ARG A 188 28.47 9.26 15.36
C ARG A 188 28.46 9.87 16.76
#